data_AF-A0A2D5YQR3-F1
#
_entry.id   AF-A0A2D5YQR3-F1
#
_cell.length_a   1.000
_cell.length_b   1.000
_cell.length_c   1.000
_cell.angle_alpha   90.00
_cell.angle_beta   90.00
_cell.angle_gamma   90.00
#
_symmetry.space_group_name_H-M   'P 1'
#
loop_
_entity.id
_entity.type
_entity.pdbx_description
1 polymer ?
#
loop_
_entity_poly.entity_id
_entity_poly.type
_entity_poly.pdbx_seq_one_letter_code
_entity_poly.pdbx_strand_id
1 'polypeptide(L)'
;MSLVKKLILLFLLVFFATKTTYAACHFDCYIFMMSEADGRILATSDEFISHGEHSGCRLVKNYRSSLYIFEVYEPVKGEFSLILKRGSDLLMSSQFSGNYGSLTYYAEQLRFSCTKQ
;
A
#
# COMPACT_ATOMS: atom_id res chain seq x y z
N MET A 1 -26.33 20.32 -32.95
CA MET A 1 -24.98 19.70 -32.83
C MET A 1 -25.03 18.33 -33.48
N SER A 2 -24.22 18.07 -34.52
CA SER A 2 -24.27 16.81 -35.30
C SER A 2 -24.03 15.57 -34.44
N LEU A 3 -24.70 14.46 -34.74
CA LEU A 3 -24.59 13.16 -34.05
C LEU A 3 -23.12 12.72 -33.91
N VAL A 4 -22.31 12.99 -34.95
CA VAL A 4 -20.87 12.69 -34.99
C VAL A 4 -20.10 13.48 -33.91
N LYS A 5 -20.46 14.74 -33.68
CA LYS A 5 -19.84 15.56 -32.63
C LYS A 5 -20.18 15.04 -31.22
N LYS A 6 -21.38 14.49 -31.02
CA LYS A 6 -21.77 13.88 -29.74
C LYS A 6 -21.02 12.57 -29.48
N LEU A 7 -20.85 11.73 -30.50
CA LEU A 7 -20.08 10.48 -30.40
C LEU A 7 -18.61 10.72 -30.11
N ILE A 8 -17.99 11.71 -30.76
CA ILE A 8 -16.59 12.08 -30.50
C ILE A 8 -16.44 12.61 -29.06
N LEU A 9 -17.38 13.43 -28.58
CA LEU A 9 -17.34 13.95 -27.22
C LEU A 9 -17.51 12.83 -26.18
N LEU A 10 -18.42 11.87 -26.44
CA LEU A 10 -18.65 10.71 -25.57
C LEU A 10 -17.42 9.80 -25.54
N PHE A 11 -16.80 9.55 -26.69
CA PHE A 11 -15.59 8.76 -26.79
C PHE A 11 -14.42 9.42 -26.05
N LEU A 12 -14.24 10.73 -26.21
CA LEU A 12 -13.23 11.49 -25.45
C LEU A 12 -13.51 11.44 -23.94
N LEU A 13 -14.75 11.65 -23.50
CA LEU A 13 -15.14 11.55 -22.09
C LEU A 13 -14.86 10.16 -21.49
N VAL A 14 -15.15 9.08 -22.22
CA VAL A 14 -14.84 7.70 -21.81
C VAL A 14 -13.32 7.45 -21.80
N PHE A 15 -12.56 8.02 -22.73
CA PHE A 15 -11.09 7.90 -22.76
C PHE A 15 -10.42 8.65 -21.60
N PHE A 16 -10.96 9.81 -21.20
CA PHE A 16 -10.47 10.55 -20.03
C PHE A 16 -10.91 9.93 -18.70
N ALA A 17 -12.08 9.27 -18.65
CA ALA A 17 -12.55 8.57 -17.45
C ALA A 17 -11.79 7.26 -17.15
N THR A 18 -11.07 6.70 -18.12
CA THR A 18 -10.44 5.36 -17.99
C THR A 18 -8.94 5.36 -17.69
N LYS A 19 -8.30 6.52 -17.48
CA LYS A 19 -6.88 6.63 -17.12
C LYS A 19 -6.64 7.06 -15.67
N THR A 20 -7.27 6.39 -14.72
CA THR A 20 -6.73 6.28 -13.37
C THR A 20 -6.26 4.84 -13.15
N THR A 21 -5.32 4.39 -13.97
CA THR A 21 -4.47 3.27 -13.60
C THR A 21 -3.56 3.79 -12.49
N TYR A 22 -3.99 3.63 -11.24
CA TYR A 22 -3.10 3.78 -10.10
C TYR A 22 -1.89 2.89 -10.39
N ALA A 23 -0.68 3.47 -10.38
CA ALA A 23 0.53 2.68 -10.53
C ALA A 23 0.50 1.58 -9.46
N ALA A 24 0.71 0.33 -9.88
CA ALA A 24 0.81 -0.76 -8.94
C ALA A 24 1.97 -0.51 -7.97
N CYS A 25 1.81 -0.92 -6.72
CA CYS A 25 2.86 -0.84 -5.73
C CYS A 25 4.13 -1.56 -6.20
N HIS A 26 5.31 -0.92 -6.08
CA HIS A 26 6.61 -1.52 -6.41
C HIS A 26 7.14 -2.49 -5.34
N PHE A 27 6.34 -2.75 -4.31
CA PHE A 27 6.64 -3.66 -3.23
C PHE A 27 5.56 -4.74 -3.15
N ASP A 28 5.98 -5.97 -2.91
CA ASP A 28 5.09 -7.07 -2.57
C ASP A 28 4.94 -7.14 -1.04
N CYS A 29 3.83 -6.58 -0.53
CA CYS A 29 3.62 -6.37 0.90
C CYS A 29 2.49 -7.25 1.48
N TYR A 30 2.69 -7.74 2.69
CA TYR A 30 1.74 -8.60 3.41
C TYR A 30 1.64 -8.20 4.88
N ILE A 31 0.43 -8.36 5.44
CA ILE A 31 0.17 -8.18 6.86
C ILE A 31 -0.35 -9.48 7.44
N PHE A 32 0.26 -9.96 8.52
CA PHE A 32 -0.08 -11.21 9.19
C PHE A 32 -0.44 -10.98 10.65
N MET A 33 -1.36 -11.78 11.19
CA MET A 33 -1.50 -11.94 12.64
C MET A 33 -0.60 -13.06 13.14
N MET A 34 0.22 -12.78 14.14
CA MET A 34 1.13 -13.75 14.76
C MET A 34 0.46 -14.62 15.82
N SER A 35 -0.75 -14.27 16.27
CA SER A 35 -1.45 -14.96 17.36
C SER A 35 -2.08 -16.29 16.97
N GLU A 36 -2.18 -16.59 15.68
CA GLU A 36 -2.87 -17.77 15.16
C GLU A 36 -1.85 -18.73 14.55
N ALA A 37 -1.99 -20.03 14.80
CA ALA A 37 -1.01 -21.07 14.48
C ALA A 37 -0.61 -21.13 12.99
N ASP A 38 -1.45 -20.59 12.10
CA ASP A 38 -1.21 -20.51 10.65
C ASP A 38 -1.02 -19.08 10.12
N GLY A 39 -0.81 -18.10 10.99
CA GLY A 39 -0.47 -16.74 10.59
C GLY A 39 -1.50 -16.09 9.66
N ARG A 40 -2.73 -15.85 10.14
CA ARG A 40 -3.81 -15.31 9.30
C ARG A 40 -3.36 -14.04 8.57
N ILE A 41 -3.47 -14.09 7.24
CA ILE A 41 -3.23 -12.95 6.35
C ILE A 41 -4.37 -11.95 6.56
N LEU A 42 -4.01 -10.72 6.94
CA LEU A 42 -4.92 -9.59 7.08
C LEU A 42 -4.99 -8.73 5.84
N ALA A 43 -3.89 -8.68 5.09
CA ALA A 43 -3.83 -7.99 3.81
C ALA A 43 -2.72 -8.55 2.91
N THR A 44 -2.97 -8.48 1.61
CA THR A 44 -2.06 -8.86 0.53
C THR A 44 -1.67 -7.63 -0.29
N SER A 45 -0.67 -7.80 -1.17
CA SER A 45 -0.03 -6.71 -1.90
C SER A 45 -0.98 -5.94 -2.84
N ASP A 46 -1.99 -6.60 -3.38
CA ASP A 46 -3.03 -6.01 -4.23
C ASP A 46 -3.90 -4.97 -3.50
N GLU A 47 -3.93 -4.99 -2.17
CA GLU A 47 -4.61 -3.97 -1.38
C GLU A 47 -3.79 -2.68 -1.19
N PHE A 48 -2.49 -2.71 -1.47
CA PHE A 48 -1.62 -1.54 -1.33
C PHE A 48 -1.71 -0.63 -2.56
N ILE A 49 -1.89 0.67 -2.31
CA ILE A 49 -1.99 1.68 -3.35
C ILE A 49 -0.68 2.48 -3.39
N SER A 50 -0.18 2.77 -4.59
CA SER A 50 0.97 3.66 -4.75
C SER A 50 0.69 5.04 -4.14
N HIS A 51 1.67 5.57 -3.42
CA HIS A 51 1.55 6.81 -2.66
C HIS A 51 2.88 7.57 -2.62
N GLY A 52 2.84 8.86 -2.96
CA GLY A 52 3.99 9.78 -2.90
C GLY A 52 4.92 9.73 -4.12
N GLU A 53 5.90 10.63 -4.16
CA GLU A 53 6.85 10.78 -5.28
C GLU A 53 7.97 9.72 -5.28
N HIS A 54 8.17 8.97 -4.19
CA HIS A 54 9.31 8.06 -3.99
C HIS A 54 8.94 6.57 -4.06
N SER A 55 8.07 6.19 -5.01
CA SER A 55 7.65 4.79 -5.20
C SER A 55 7.10 4.14 -3.92
N GLY A 56 6.42 4.92 -3.10
CA GLY A 56 5.83 4.44 -1.86
C GLY A 56 4.54 3.68 -2.11
N CYS A 57 4.17 2.85 -1.15
CA CYS A 57 2.89 2.18 -1.10
C CYS A 57 2.25 2.34 0.26
N ARG A 58 0.93 2.44 0.27
CA ARG A 58 0.15 2.66 1.47
C ARG A 58 -1.08 1.76 1.48
N LEU A 59 -1.36 1.21 2.64
CA LEU A 59 -2.61 0.54 2.97
C LEU A 59 -3.21 1.16 4.22
N VAL A 60 -4.51 1.44 4.16
CA VAL A 60 -5.30 1.86 5.31
C VAL A 60 -6.28 0.74 5.63
N LYS A 61 -6.22 0.17 6.84
CA LYS A 61 -7.02 -0.99 7.22
C LYS A 61 -7.61 -0.82 8.61
N ASN A 62 -8.89 -1.14 8.75
CA ASN A 62 -9.53 -1.26 10.05
C ASN A 62 -9.22 -2.62 10.67
N TYR A 63 -8.73 -2.61 11.90
CA TYR A 63 -8.47 -3.81 12.70
C TYR A 63 -8.83 -3.54 14.16
N ARG A 64 -9.63 -4.42 14.79
CA ARG A 64 -10.12 -4.28 16.18
C ARG A 64 -10.63 -2.86 16.51
N SER A 65 -11.45 -2.32 15.61
CA SER A 65 -12.04 -0.97 15.74
C SER A 65 -11.03 0.19 15.72
N SER A 66 -9.78 -0.06 15.33
CA SER A 66 -8.75 0.95 15.12
C SER A 66 -8.35 1.03 13.64
N LEU A 67 -8.13 2.25 13.16
CA LEU A 67 -7.67 2.50 11.80
C LEU A 67 -6.14 2.50 11.77
N TYR A 68 -5.54 1.47 11.17
CA TYR A 68 -4.10 1.35 10.99
C TYR A 68 -3.71 1.80 9.58
N ILE A 69 -2.51 2.36 9.50
CA ILE A 69 -1.91 2.82 8.25
C ILE A 69 -0.55 2.14 8.13
N PHE A 70 -0.37 1.38 7.07
CA PHE A 70 0.87 0.69 6.72
C PHE A 70 1.47 1.39 5.52
N GLU A 71 2.71 1.83 5.63
CA GLU A 71 3.42 2.55 4.59
C GLU A 71 4.77 1.89 4.34
N VAL A 72 5.12 1.72 3.07
CA VAL A 72 6.46 1.40 2.62
C VAL A 72 6.91 2.46 1.63
N TYR A 73 8.17 2.88 1.68
CA TYR A 73 8.74 3.75 0.66
C TYR A 73 10.24 3.56 0.55
N GLU A 74 10.78 3.88 -0.62
CA GLU A 74 12.21 3.81 -0.93
C GLU A 74 12.79 5.23 -0.93
N PRO A 75 13.25 5.77 0.22
CA PRO A 75 13.81 7.11 0.25
C PRO A 75 15.14 7.21 -0.51
N VAL A 76 15.91 6.11 -0.54
CA VAL A 76 17.21 6.01 -1.19
C VAL A 76 17.27 4.67 -1.92
N LYS A 77 17.79 4.66 -3.15
CA LYS A 77 17.89 3.43 -3.94
C LYS A 77 18.66 2.34 -3.17
N GLY A 78 18.02 1.21 -2.94
CA GLY A 78 18.58 0.06 -2.21
C GLY A 78 18.21 0.02 -0.72
N GLU A 79 17.51 1.03 -0.22
CA GLU A 79 17.03 1.11 1.16
C GLU A 79 15.56 1.49 1.19
N PHE A 80 14.77 0.80 2.02
CA PHE A 80 13.37 1.12 2.18
C PHE A 80 12.97 1.16 3.65
N SER A 81 11.91 1.90 3.93
CA SER A 81 11.35 2.03 5.28
C SER A 81 9.98 1.39 5.34
N LEU A 82 9.70 0.63 6.40
CA LEU A 82 8.37 0.17 6.77
C LEU A 82 7.87 1.01 7.93
N ILE A 83 6.65 1.51 7.84
CA ILE A 83 6.02 2.36 8.86
C ILE A 83 4.62 1.83 9.17
N LEU A 84 4.30 1.78 10.45
CA LEU A 84 2.96 1.52 10.98
C LEU A 84 2.50 2.71 11.83
N LYS A 85 1.32 3.23 11.49
CA LYS A 85 0.65 4.30 12.23
C LYS A 85 -0.75 3.87 12.65
N ARG A 86 -1.31 4.57 13.63
CA ARG A 86 -2.73 4.55 13.97
C ARG A 86 -3.23 6.00 14.03
N GLY A 87 -4.04 6.40 13.06
CA GLY A 87 -4.33 7.82 12.85
C GLY A 87 -3.05 8.62 12.57
N SER A 88 -2.76 9.63 13.39
CA SER A 88 -1.51 10.41 13.34
C SER A 88 -0.35 9.79 14.12
N ASP A 89 -0.61 8.81 14.98
CA ASP A 89 0.39 8.28 15.90
C ASP A 89 1.30 7.29 15.19
N LEU A 90 2.60 7.57 15.19
CA LEU A 90 3.61 6.60 14.78
C LEU A 90 3.71 5.49 15.83
N LEU A 91 3.34 4.27 15.46
CA LEU A 91 3.46 3.11 16.34
C LEU A 91 4.84 2.48 16.23
N MET A 92 5.37 2.39 15.00
CA MET A 92 6.70 1.87 14.74
C MET A 92 7.17 2.17 13.32
N SER A 93 8.49 2.18 13.17
CA SER A 93 9.18 2.31 11.89
C SER A 93 10.51 1.60 11.94
N SER A 94 10.94 1.04 10.80
CA SER A 94 12.29 0.53 10.63
C SER A 94 12.75 0.71 9.20
N GLN A 95 14.07 0.89 9.02
CA GLN A 95 14.73 0.95 7.73
C GLN A 95 15.44 -0.38 7.46
N PHE A 96 15.41 -0.81 6.21
CA PHE A 96 15.99 -2.06 5.75
C PHE A 96 16.86 -1.79 4.52
N SER A 97 18.02 -2.43 4.49
CA SER A 97 18.87 -2.49 3.29
C SER A 97 18.57 -3.77 2.51
N GLY A 98 18.50 -3.68 1.18
CA GLY A 98 18.26 -4.82 0.29
C GLY A 98 16.80 -4.95 -0.13
N ASN A 99 16.34 -6.19 -0.34
CA ASN A 99 15.05 -6.46 -0.99
C ASN A 99 13.96 -6.97 -0.03
N TYR A 100 14.26 -7.25 1.24
CA TYR A 100 13.27 -7.80 2.19
C TYR A 100 13.37 -7.13 3.56
N GLY A 101 12.21 -6.91 4.17
CA GLY A 101 12.08 -6.23 5.44
C GLY A 101 10.79 -6.66 6.13
N SER A 102 10.83 -6.74 7.45
CA SER A 102 9.68 -7.13 8.26
C SER A 102 9.66 -6.39 9.59
N LEU A 103 8.50 -5.85 9.91
CA LEU A 103 8.22 -5.06 11.08
C LEU A 103 7.16 -5.80 11.91
N THR A 104 7.44 -6.08 13.18
CA THR A 104 6.51 -6.80 14.07
C THR A 104 6.04 -5.93 15.21
N TYR A 105 4.74 -5.62 15.25
CA TYR A 105 4.05 -4.94 16.34
C TYR A 105 3.46 -5.93 17.34
N TYR A 106 4.24 -6.24 18.37
CA TYR A 106 3.87 -7.25 19.38
C TYR A 106 2.59 -6.92 20.15
N ALA A 107 2.29 -5.64 20.42
CA ALA A 107 1.10 -5.26 21.18
C ALA A 107 -0.21 -5.73 20.52
N GLU A 108 -0.26 -5.74 19.18
CA GLU A 108 -1.41 -6.22 18.41
C GLU A 108 -1.13 -7.54 17.68
N GLN A 109 0.06 -8.10 17.89
CA GLN A 109 0.55 -9.30 17.22
C GLN A 109 0.48 -9.18 15.69
N LEU A 110 0.80 -8.00 15.15
CA LEU A 110 0.80 -7.74 13.71
C LEU A 110 2.23 -7.85 13.15
N ARG A 111 2.38 -8.50 12.01
CA ARG A 111 3.61 -8.50 11.23
C ARG A 111 3.35 -7.88 9.86
N PHE A 112 4.10 -6.84 9.53
CA PHE A 112 4.10 -6.18 8.23
C PHE A 112 5.41 -6.50 7.52
N SER A 113 5.35 -7.24 6.42
CA SER A 113 6.52 -7.64 5.63
C SER A 113 6.38 -7.14 4.21
N CYS A 114 7.48 -6.68 3.61
CA CYS A 114 7.52 -6.33 2.20
C CYS A 114 8.77 -6.86 1.53
N THR A 115 8.61 -7.23 0.26
CA THR A 115 9.70 -7.56 -0.65
C THR A 115 9.72 -6.54 -1.80
N LYS A 116 10.89 -6.00 -2.13
CA LYS A 116 11.06 -5.13 -3.28
C LYS A 116 11.05 -5.97 -4.58
N GLN A 117 10.25 -5.57 -5.57
CA GLN A 117 10.24 -6.19 -6.91
C GLN A 117 11.31 -5.62 -7.84
#